data_AF-A0A1V6T2I1-F1
#
_entry.id   AF-A0A1V6T2I1-F1
#
_cell.length_a   1.000
_cell.length_b   1.000
_cell.length_c   1.000
_cell.angle_alpha   90.00
_cell.angle_beta   90.00
_cell.angle_gamma   90.00
#
_symmetry.space_group_name_H-M   'P 1'
#
loop_
_entity.id
_entity.type
_entity.pdbx_description
1 polymer ?
#
loop_
_entity_poly.entity_id
_entity_poly.type
_entity_poly.pdbx_seq_one_letter_code
_entity_poly.pdbx_strand_id
1 'polypeptide(L)'
;MPPNETLFLESTTRIQKDSIHSFMDFQVWDFPGQLEYFESAFDLEDIFGSLGALVWVIDAQDDYLDSVARLNRTILTVQQFYPGINIEVFIHKVDGLSDEYRTDTFQDIVQRISDELSDAGYENAPVHYYLTSIYDYSVFEAFSKVIQKLIPNLSTLENLINTLANNCGFEKTYLFDVLSKIYIASDTRPVDMACYEMCSDYIDVIVDISELYSWDHPVRKRLGDQIQEAESHVVLHDQTMIHLMEMNKYLCLVSVIRNPEAKDKRGLIDMNCRTFQDALNEVFSRSWEEGSGAQRESATANK
;
A
#
# COMPACT_ATOMS: atom_id res chain seq x y z
N MET A 1 -14.15 0.57 6.43
CA MET A 1 -15.57 1.01 6.37
C MET A 1 -16.04 0.84 4.94
N PRO A 2 -17.25 0.30 4.69
CA PRO A 2 -17.76 0.17 3.33
C PRO A 2 -18.01 1.55 2.68
N PRO A 3 -17.83 1.71 1.36
CA PRO A 3 -17.94 3.00 0.68
C PRO A 3 -19.30 3.69 0.84
N ASN A 4 -20.38 2.93 1.03
CA ASN A 4 -21.72 3.51 1.17
C ASN A 4 -21.96 4.18 2.54
N GLU A 5 -21.17 3.83 3.56
CA GLU A 5 -21.29 4.40 4.90
C GLU A 5 -20.47 5.69 5.06
N THR A 6 -19.54 5.97 4.14
CA THR A 6 -18.68 7.17 4.20
C THR A 6 -19.44 8.47 3.95
N LEU A 7 -20.61 8.40 3.29
CA LEU A 7 -21.52 9.53 3.09
C LEU A 7 -22.02 10.14 4.41
N PHE A 8 -21.99 9.38 5.50
CA PHE A 8 -22.44 9.82 6.82
C PHE A 8 -21.31 10.37 7.70
N LEU A 9 -20.09 10.48 7.17
CA LEU A 9 -18.97 11.03 7.92
C LEU A 9 -19.14 12.53 8.12
N GLU A 10 -18.92 12.97 9.36
CA GLU A 10 -18.86 14.39 9.68
C GLU A 10 -17.56 15.01 9.15
N SER A 11 -17.61 16.27 8.76
CA SER A 11 -16.42 16.99 8.29
C SER A 11 -15.36 17.08 9.39
N THR A 12 -14.13 16.72 9.06
CA THR A 12 -12.98 16.81 9.95
C THR A 12 -12.72 18.27 10.32
N THR A 13 -12.76 18.60 11.61
CA THR A 13 -12.56 19.97 12.12
C THR A 13 -11.21 20.18 12.82
N ARG A 14 -10.50 19.08 13.12
CA ARG A 14 -9.20 19.06 13.81
C ARG A 14 -8.32 17.98 13.20
N ILE A 15 -7.01 18.14 13.32
CA ILE A 15 -6.06 17.11 12.88
C ILE A 15 -6.36 15.82 13.66
N GLN A 16 -6.74 14.77 12.93
CA GLN A 16 -6.93 13.44 13.49
C GLN A 16 -5.67 12.63 13.22
N LYS A 17 -5.24 11.89 14.25
CA LYS A 17 -4.03 11.07 14.21
C LYS A 17 -4.44 9.62 14.42
N ASP A 18 -4.51 8.88 13.34
CA ASP A 18 -4.88 7.48 13.37
C ASP A 18 -3.62 6.61 13.29
N SER A 19 -3.34 5.88 14.36
CA SER A 19 -2.25 4.91 14.40
C SER A 19 -2.77 3.56 13.91
N ILE A 20 -2.29 3.12 12.75
CA ILE A 20 -2.62 1.80 12.22
C ILE A 20 -1.50 0.84 12.63
N HIS A 21 -1.81 -0.02 13.61
CA HIS A 21 -0.93 -1.12 14.00
C HIS A 21 -1.05 -2.27 13.00
N SER A 22 -0.33 -2.13 11.89
CA SER A 22 -0.17 -3.16 10.88
C SER A 22 1.29 -3.66 10.86
N PHE A 23 1.68 -4.41 9.83
CA PHE A 23 3.06 -4.77 9.51
C PHE A 23 4.02 -3.56 9.53
N MET A 24 3.54 -2.37 9.16
CA MET A 24 4.22 -1.11 9.40
C MET A 24 3.41 -0.31 10.42
N ASP A 25 4.06 0.19 11.47
CA ASP A 25 3.49 1.23 12.32
C ASP A 25 3.55 2.54 11.54
N PHE A 26 2.47 2.86 10.82
CA PHE A 26 2.30 4.17 10.21
C PHE A 26 1.17 4.94 10.89
N GLN A 27 1.39 6.24 11.02
CA GLN A 27 0.41 7.17 11.54
C GLN A 27 -0.15 7.97 10.37
N VAL A 28 -1.46 7.88 10.16
CA VAL A 28 -2.16 8.71 9.18
C VAL A 28 -2.57 10.00 9.89
N TRP A 29 -2.20 11.12 9.29
CA TRP A 29 -2.54 12.45 9.79
C TRP A 29 -3.55 13.05 8.83
N ASP A 30 -4.81 13.12 9.27
CA ASP A 30 -5.88 13.73 8.49
C ASP A 30 -5.95 15.22 8.78
N PHE A 31 -5.74 16.02 7.75
CA PHE A 31 -5.78 17.47 7.83
C PHE A 31 -7.12 18.01 7.30
N PRO A 32 -7.76 18.96 8.01
CA PRO A 32 -8.97 19.59 7.53
C PRO A 32 -8.67 20.57 6.38
N GLY A 33 -9.47 20.53 5.30
CA GLY A 33 -9.24 21.32 4.08
C GLY A 33 -9.38 22.84 4.21
N GLN A 34 -9.76 23.34 5.39
CA GLN A 34 -9.91 24.77 5.71
C GLN A 34 -8.70 25.37 6.43
N LEU A 35 -7.71 24.56 6.85
CA LEU A 35 -6.54 25.07 7.56
C LEU A 35 -5.53 25.65 6.56
N GLU A 36 -5.15 26.91 6.79
CA GLU A 36 -3.91 27.44 6.24
C GLU A 36 -2.74 26.84 7.03
N TYR A 37 -2.05 25.87 6.44
CA TYR A 37 -0.92 25.14 7.02
C TYR A 37 0.24 26.03 7.50
N PHE A 38 0.23 27.31 7.11
CA PHE A 38 1.28 28.29 7.38
C PHE A 38 1.02 29.13 8.63
N GLU A 39 -0.06 28.90 9.37
CA GLU A 39 -0.24 29.54 10.67
C GLU A 39 0.84 29.05 11.64
N SER A 40 1.57 29.99 12.23
CA SER A 40 2.65 29.80 13.21
C SER A 40 2.21 29.16 14.54
N ALA A 41 1.03 28.55 14.57
CA ALA A 41 0.51 27.74 15.67
C ALA A 41 0.81 26.24 15.52
N PHE A 42 1.27 25.79 14.35
CA PHE A 42 1.64 24.41 14.09
C PHE A 42 3.16 24.27 14.00
N ASP A 43 3.71 23.35 14.81
CA ASP A 43 5.13 22.99 14.75
C ASP A 43 5.39 22.14 13.50
N LEU A 44 5.64 22.83 12.37
CA LEU A 44 5.95 22.22 11.07
C LEU A 44 7.13 21.23 11.15
N GLU A 45 8.02 21.38 12.13
CA GLU A 45 9.16 20.50 12.37
C GLU A 45 8.75 19.15 12.97
N ASP A 46 7.77 19.12 13.88
CA ASP A 46 7.21 17.89 14.43
C ASP A 46 6.33 17.17 13.40
N ILE A 47 5.66 17.93 12.52
CA ILE A 47 4.79 17.39 11.47
C ILE A 47 5.66 16.82 10.34
N PHE A 48 6.44 17.66 9.67
CA PHE A 48 7.18 17.28 8.46
C PHE A 48 8.50 16.56 8.75
N GLY A 49 9.07 16.68 9.95
CA GLY A 49 10.31 15.99 10.30
C GLY A 49 10.16 14.46 10.41
N SER A 50 8.95 13.97 10.72
CA SER A 50 8.65 12.53 10.80
C SER A 50 7.92 11.95 9.59
N LEU A 51 7.44 12.81 8.68
CA LEU A 51 6.66 12.39 7.52
C LEU A 51 7.57 11.84 6.42
N GLY A 52 7.25 10.65 5.93
CA GLY A 52 7.95 10.04 4.80
C GLY A 52 7.31 10.37 3.44
N ALA A 53 5.99 10.54 3.40
CA ALA A 53 5.25 10.88 2.19
C ALA A 53 4.09 11.84 2.51
N LEU A 54 3.84 12.75 1.58
CA LEU A 54 2.70 13.65 1.59
C LEU A 54 1.72 13.20 0.50
N VAL A 55 0.51 12.80 0.91
CA VAL A 55 -0.58 12.48 -0.01
C VAL A 55 -1.52 13.68 -0.10
N TRP A 56 -1.68 14.24 -1.29
CA TRP A 56 -2.61 15.34 -1.55
C TRP A 56 -3.79 14.85 -2.37
N VAL A 57 -5.00 15.11 -1.90
CA VAL A 57 -6.23 14.63 -2.56
C VAL A 57 -6.90 15.78 -3.30
N ILE A 58 -7.11 15.62 -4.61
CA ILE A 58 -7.82 16.56 -5.48
C ILE A 58 -9.13 15.91 -5.90
N ASP A 59 -10.25 16.57 -5.64
CA ASP A 59 -11.55 16.11 -6.16
C ASP A 59 -11.65 16.41 -7.66
N ALA A 60 -11.83 15.38 -8.49
CA ALA A 60 -11.94 15.51 -9.93
C ALA A 60 -13.33 15.99 -10.40
N GLN A 61 -14.34 15.97 -9.53
CA GLN A 61 -15.72 16.37 -9.87
C GLN A 61 -16.02 17.83 -9.49
N ASP A 62 -15.16 18.46 -8.68
CA ASP A 62 -15.31 19.85 -8.22
C ASP A 62 -14.27 20.78 -8.88
N ASP A 63 -14.35 22.08 -8.60
CA ASP A 63 -13.36 23.04 -9.06
C ASP A 63 -12.01 22.83 -8.36
N TYR A 64 -11.08 22.21 -9.07
CA TYR A 64 -9.74 21.89 -8.57
C TYR A 64 -8.75 23.05 -8.67
N LEU A 65 -9.11 24.21 -9.24
CA LEU A 65 -8.19 25.34 -9.43
C LEU A 65 -7.56 25.84 -8.12
N ASP A 66 -8.39 26.07 -7.09
CA ASP A 66 -7.91 26.52 -5.78
C ASP A 66 -7.06 25.43 -5.10
N SER A 67 -7.47 24.17 -5.24
CA SER A 67 -6.74 23.01 -4.71
C SER A 67 -5.34 22.88 -5.33
N VAL A 68 -5.21 23.11 -6.64
CA VAL A 68 -3.93 23.10 -7.36
C VAL A 68 -3.03 24.26 -6.90
N ALA A 69 -3.58 25.47 -6.76
CA ALA A 69 -2.81 26.62 -6.27
C ALA A 69 -2.29 26.39 -4.84
N ARG A 70 -3.11 25.81 -3.97
CA ARG A 70 -2.72 25.44 -2.60
C ARG A 70 -1.67 24.33 -2.58
N LEU A 71 -1.82 23.33 -3.45
CA LEU A 71 -0.84 22.26 -3.60
C LEU A 71 0.52 22.84 -3.99
N ASN A 72 0.60 23.69 -5.01
CA ASN A 72 1.85 24.26 -5.46
C ASN A 72 2.54 25.08 -4.37
N ARG A 73 1.80 25.90 -3.60
CA ARG A 73 2.35 26.61 -2.44
C ARG A 73 2.92 25.65 -1.38
N THR A 74 2.26 24.52 -1.18
CA THR A 74 2.67 23.50 -0.20
C THR A 74 3.93 22.78 -0.69
N ILE A 75 3.97 22.35 -1.96
CA ILE A 75 5.13 21.71 -2.58
C ILE A 75 6.35 22.62 -2.49
N LEU A 76 6.22 23.90 -2.84
CA LEU A 76 7.33 24.86 -2.79
C LEU A 76 7.91 25.01 -1.38
N THR A 77 7.06 24.95 -0.35
CA THR A 77 7.51 25.02 1.04
C THR A 77 8.18 23.71 1.44
N VAL A 78 7.51 22.58 1.23
CA VAL A 78 8.03 21.26 1.60
C VAL A 78 9.36 20.98 0.93
N GLN A 79 9.52 21.31 -0.35
CA GLN A 79 10.74 21.07 -1.10
C GLN A 79 11.91 21.97 -0.66
N GLN A 80 11.63 23.15 -0.11
CA GLN A 80 12.66 24.03 0.46
C GLN A 80 13.18 23.53 1.82
N PHE A 81 12.29 23.03 2.68
CA PHE A 81 12.65 22.64 4.04
C PHE A 81 12.94 21.14 4.20
N TYR A 82 12.29 20.29 3.42
CA TYR A 82 12.32 18.83 3.54
C TYR A 82 12.37 18.14 2.15
N PRO A 83 13.54 18.11 1.49
CA PRO A 83 13.69 17.53 0.15
C PRO A 83 13.55 15.99 0.10
N GLY A 84 13.50 15.31 1.25
CA GLY A 84 13.39 13.86 1.35
C GLY A 84 11.95 13.31 1.37
N ILE A 85 10.94 14.18 1.34
CA ILE A 85 9.52 13.76 1.39
C ILE A 85 9.04 13.45 -0.03
N ASN A 86 8.44 12.28 -0.20
CA ASN A 86 7.77 11.91 -1.46
C ASN A 86 6.42 12.61 -1.56
N ILE A 87 6.12 13.23 -2.71
CA ILE A 87 4.86 13.95 -2.93
C ILE A 87 4.00 13.13 -3.89
N GLU A 88 2.81 12.76 -3.42
CA GLU A 88 1.90 11.87 -4.12
C GLU A 88 0.54 12.57 -4.22
N VAL A 89 0.01 12.73 -5.43
CA VAL A 89 -1.23 13.44 -5.73
C VAL A 89 -2.29 12.43 -6.17
N PHE A 90 -3.38 12.36 -5.42
CA PHE A 90 -4.53 11.52 -5.70
C PHE A 90 -5.61 12.37 -6.35
N ILE A 91 -5.85 12.12 -7.64
CA ILE A 91 -7.01 12.64 -8.35
C ILE A 91 -8.16 11.69 -8.02
N HIS A 92 -9.07 12.18 -7.19
CA HIS A 92 -10.07 11.39 -6.49
C HIS A 92 -11.48 11.59 -7.09
N LYS A 93 -12.38 10.65 -6.78
CA LYS A 93 -13.77 10.59 -7.29
C LYS A 93 -13.87 10.49 -8.83
N VAL A 94 -13.01 9.67 -9.42
CA VAL A 94 -13.01 9.42 -10.88
C VAL A 94 -14.11 8.47 -11.34
N ASP A 95 -14.92 7.92 -10.41
CA ASP A 95 -16.02 6.98 -10.63
C ASP A 95 -17.18 7.55 -11.45
N GLY A 96 -17.46 8.85 -11.31
CA GLY A 96 -18.55 9.53 -12.03
C GLY A 96 -18.18 10.03 -13.42
N LEU A 97 -16.93 9.86 -13.85
CA LEU A 97 -16.39 10.46 -15.07
C LEU A 97 -16.31 9.44 -16.21
N SER A 98 -16.48 9.89 -17.45
CA SER A 98 -16.19 9.06 -18.61
C SER A 98 -14.68 8.86 -18.78
N ASP A 99 -14.26 7.75 -19.41
CA ASP A 99 -12.84 7.45 -19.62
C ASP A 99 -12.09 8.56 -20.38
N GLU A 100 -12.76 9.20 -21.36
CA GLU A 100 -12.23 10.35 -22.10
C GLU A 100 -12.00 11.53 -21.15
N TYR A 101 -13.01 11.90 -20.36
CA TYR A 101 -12.92 13.03 -19.43
C TYR A 101 -11.92 12.78 -18.30
N ARG A 102 -11.77 11.53 -17.84
CA ARG A 102 -10.75 11.15 -16.87
C ARG A 102 -9.33 11.36 -17.41
N THR A 103 -9.11 11.03 -18.68
CA THR A 103 -7.80 11.21 -19.32
C THR A 103 -7.50 12.69 -19.54
N ASP A 104 -8.50 13.47 -19.97
CA ASP A 104 -8.38 14.90 -20.18
C ASP A 104 -8.12 15.65 -18.86
N THR A 105 -8.89 15.37 -17.80
CA THR A 105 -8.69 15.98 -16.47
C THR A 105 -7.34 15.60 -15.87
N PHE A 106 -6.90 14.35 -16.04
CA PHE A 106 -5.57 13.92 -15.63
C PHE A 106 -4.48 14.73 -16.32
N GLN A 107 -4.53 14.86 -17.65
CA GLN A 107 -3.54 15.62 -18.41
C GLN A 107 -3.55 17.10 -18.03
N ASP A 108 -4.74 17.70 -17.86
CA ASP A 108 -4.89 19.11 -17.49
C ASP A 108 -4.29 19.39 -16.09
N ILE A 109 -4.60 18.56 -15.09
CA ILE A 109 -4.05 18.69 -13.73
C ILE A 109 -2.53 18.53 -13.74
N VAL A 110 -2.02 17.50 -14.41
CA VAL A 110 -0.57 17.24 -14.49
C VAL A 110 0.15 18.40 -15.18
N GLN A 111 -0.40 18.90 -16.28
CA GLN A 111 0.19 20.02 -17.02
C GLN A 111 0.21 21.29 -16.16
N ARG A 112 -0.90 21.65 -15.50
CA ARG A 112 -0.96 22.85 -14.66
C ARG A 112 0.01 22.81 -13.49
N ILE A 113 0.09 21.68 -12.80
CA ILE A 113 1.03 21.50 -11.69
C ILE A 113 2.47 21.59 -12.20
N SER A 114 2.78 20.94 -13.34
CA SER A 114 4.11 21.00 -13.94
C SER A 114 4.49 22.40 -14.41
N ASP A 115 3.56 23.15 -15.02
CA ASP A 115 3.79 24.51 -15.52
C ASP A 115 4.05 25.48 -14.36
N GLU A 116 3.24 25.43 -13.29
CA GLU A 116 3.43 26.28 -12.10
C GLU A 116 4.71 25.95 -11.32
N LEU A 117 5.09 24.67 -11.25
CA LEU A 117 6.37 24.25 -10.64
C LEU A 117 7.58 24.68 -11.46
N SER A 118 7.47 24.61 -12.79
CA SER A 118 8.49 25.08 -13.73
C SER A 118 8.69 26.59 -13.62
N ASP A 119 7.59 27.37 -13.55
CA ASP A 119 7.63 28.83 -13.34
C ASP A 119 8.31 29.21 -12.02
N ALA A 120 8.18 28.37 -10.99
CA ALA A 120 8.84 28.55 -9.70
C ALA A 120 10.31 28.07 -9.68
N GLY A 121 10.82 27.53 -10.80
CA GLY A 121 12.21 27.09 -10.96
C GLY A 121 12.49 25.63 -10.60
N TYR A 122 11.46 24.80 -10.42
CA TYR A 122 11.59 23.36 -10.14
C TYR A 122 11.18 22.53 -11.36
N GLU A 123 12.10 22.33 -12.29
CA GLU A 123 11.82 21.61 -13.56
C GLU A 123 11.60 20.09 -13.40
N ASN A 124 11.91 19.49 -12.24
CA ASN A 124 11.76 18.05 -12.01
C ASN A 124 11.44 17.72 -10.54
N ALA A 125 10.37 18.29 -9.99
CA ALA A 125 9.89 17.84 -8.69
C ALA A 125 9.39 16.37 -8.80
N PRO A 126 9.77 15.46 -7.87
CA PRO A 126 9.33 14.06 -7.87
C PRO A 126 7.88 13.95 -7.39
N VAL A 127 6.95 14.47 -8.20
CA VAL A 127 5.49 14.39 -7.96
C VAL A 127 4.93 13.20 -8.72
N HIS A 128 4.20 12.36 -8.01
CA HIS A 128 3.54 11.19 -8.59
C HIS A 128 2.03 11.35 -8.57
N TYR A 129 1.37 10.93 -9.64
CA TYR A 129 -0.07 11.13 -9.81
C TYR A 129 -0.79 9.78 -9.89
N TYR A 130 -1.93 9.68 -9.20
CA TYR A 130 -2.77 8.48 -9.22
C TYR A 130 -4.23 8.85 -9.39
N LEU A 131 -4.92 8.07 -10.19
CA LEU A 131 -6.37 8.13 -10.32
C LEU A 131 -6.97 7.18 -9.29
N THR A 132 -7.86 7.69 -8.44
CA THR A 132 -8.37 6.95 -7.30
C THR A 132 -9.88 7.11 -7.14
N SER A 133 -10.54 6.02 -6.75
CA SER A 133 -11.97 5.96 -6.43
C SER A 133 -12.16 5.06 -5.22
N ILE A 134 -13.03 5.44 -4.28
CA ILE A 134 -13.38 4.58 -3.13
C ILE A 134 -14.31 3.41 -3.50
N TYR A 135 -14.92 3.45 -4.68
CA TYR A 135 -15.78 2.37 -5.16
C TYR A 135 -14.99 1.26 -5.86
N ASP A 136 -13.79 1.60 -6.34
CA ASP A 136 -12.88 0.66 -6.99
C ASP A 136 -11.69 0.36 -6.08
N TYR A 137 -10.90 -0.65 -6.41
CA TYR A 137 -9.72 -1.00 -5.64
C TYR A 137 -8.52 -0.06 -5.91
N SER A 138 -8.69 0.94 -6.76
CA SER A 138 -7.63 1.87 -7.21
C SER A 138 -7.03 2.69 -6.07
N VAL A 139 -7.83 3.04 -5.06
CA VAL A 139 -7.34 3.69 -3.83
C VAL A 139 -6.32 2.79 -3.12
N PHE A 140 -6.62 1.51 -2.95
CA PHE A 140 -5.70 0.56 -2.31
C PHE A 140 -4.43 0.37 -3.15
N GLU A 141 -4.55 0.32 -4.47
CA GLU A 141 -3.40 0.23 -5.36
C GLU A 141 -2.48 1.46 -5.23
N ALA A 142 -3.07 2.66 -5.25
CA ALA A 142 -2.32 3.90 -5.10
C ALA A 142 -1.62 3.97 -3.73
N PHE A 143 -2.33 3.67 -2.64
CA PHE A 143 -1.73 3.59 -1.31
C PHE A 143 -0.61 2.56 -1.22
N SER A 144 -0.77 1.40 -1.88
CA SER A 144 0.27 0.38 -1.91
C SER A 144 1.57 0.87 -2.57
N LYS A 145 1.47 1.63 -3.66
CA LYS A 145 2.63 2.27 -4.31
C LYS A 145 3.27 3.34 -3.43
N VAL A 146 2.45 4.12 -2.71
CA VAL A 146 2.97 5.13 -1.76
C VAL A 146 3.74 4.44 -0.63
N ILE A 147 3.16 3.40 -0.02
CA ILE A 147 3.79 2.67 1.09
C ILE A 147 5.06 1.95 0.63
N GLN A 148 5.09 1.39 -0.59
CA GLN A 148 6.29 0.79 -1.18
C GLN A 148 7.49 1.72 -1.17
N LYS A 149 7.29 3.00 -1.51
CA LYS A 149 8.37 3.99 -1.50
C LYS A 149 8.86 4.34 -0.10
N LEU A 150 8.05 4.07 0.92
CA LEU A 150 8.41 4.29 2.33
C LEU A 150 9.15 3.11 2.95
N ILE A 151 9.05 1.91 2.38
CA ILE A 151 9.68 0.72 2.94
C ILE A 151 11.19 0.74 2.67
N PRO A 152 12.03 0.74 3.71
CA PRO A 152 13.46 0.57 3.53
C PRO A 152 13.75 -0.83 2.96
N ASN A 153 14.70 -0.92 2.04
CA ASN A 153 15.13 -2.18 1.41
C ASN A 153 14.07 -2.89 0.54
N LEU A 154 13.10 -2.16 -0.04
CA LEU A 154 12.11 -2.71 -0.99
C LEU A 154 12.77 -3.54 -2.11
N SER A 155 13.90 -3.09 -2.65
CA SER A 155 14.63 -3.78 -3.72
C SER A 155 15.02 -5.22 -3.36
N THR A 156 15.30 -5.48 -2.08
CA THR A 156 15.62 -6.83 -1.61
C THR A 156 14.38 -7.72 -1.62
N LEU A 157 13.23 -7.19 -1.16
CA LEU A 157 11.95 -7.91 -1.17
C LEU A 157 11.50 -8.21 -2.60
N GLU A 158 11.58 -7.23 -3.51
CA GLU A 158 11.26 -7.43 -4.93
C GLU A 158 12.14 -8.51 -5.56
N ASN A 159 13.45 -8.50 -5.28
CA ASN A 159 14.37 -9.52 -5.79
C ASN A 159 14.04 -10.93 -5.27
N LEU A 160 13.65 -11.05 -4.00
CA LEU A 160 13.22 -12.33 -3.42
C LEU A 160 11.91 -12.81 -4.06
N ILE A 161 10.93 -11.92 -4.22
CA ILE A 161 9.65 -12.23 -4.87
C ILE A 161 9.88 -12.62 -6.33
N ASN A 162 10.72 -11.91 -7.07
CA ASN A 162 11.06 -12.22 -8.45
C ASN A 162 11.73 -13.60 -8.57
N THR A 163 12.62 -13.94 -7.63
CA THR A 163 13.28 -15.26 -7.60
C THR A 163 12.25 -16.36 -7.37
N LEU A 164 11.34 -16.16 -6.42
CA LEU A 164 10.25 -17.09 -6.15
C LEU A 164 9.32 -17.25 -7.37
N ALA A 165 8.88 -16.13 -7.95
CA ALA A 165 7.97 -16.10 -9.08
C ALA A 165 8.56 -16.82 -10.30
N ASN A 166 9.85 -16.60 -10.58
CA ASN A 166 10.53 -17.26 -11.70
C ASN A 166 10.73 -18.77 -11.48
N ASN A 167 11.03 -19.20 -10.24
CA ASN A 167 11.24 -20.60 -9.92
C ASN A 167 9.93 -21.41 -9.88
N CYS A 168 8.85 -20.81 -9.39
CA CYS A 168 7.54 -21.46 -9.31
C CYS A 168 6.70 -21.30 -10.59
N GLY A 169 7.12 -20.43 -11.52
CA GLY A 169 6.34 -20.11 -12.71
C GLY A 169 5.08 -19.32 -12.40
N PHE A 170 5.10 -18.50 -11.36
CA PHE A 170 4.01 -17.58 -11.04
C PHE A 170 3.92 -16.52 -12.11
N GLU A 171 2.70 -16.15 -12.50
CA GLU A 171 2.46 -15.05 -13.43
C GLU A 171 2.55 -13.70 -12.70
N LYS A 172 2.00 -13.64 -11.50
CA LYS A 172 1.99 -12.44 -10.66
C LYS A 172 2.01 -12.84 -9.19
N THR A 173 2.72 -12.08 -8.36
CA THR A 173 2.81 -12.33 -6.93
C THR A 173 2.73 -11.03 -6.15
N TYR A 174 1.95 -11.05 -5.08
CA TYR A 174 1.72 -9.93 -4.18
C TYR A 174 1.95 -10.36 -2.75
N LEU A 175 2.62 -9.50 -1.98
CA LEU A 175 2.73 -9.63 -0.54
C LEU A 175 1.77 -8.63 0.10
N PHE A 176 0.64 -9.12 0.57
CA PHE A 176 -0.44 -8.33 1.17
C PHE A 176 -0.32 -8.23 2.67
N ASP A 177 -0.72 -7.08 3.21
CA ASP A 177 -1.19 -6.99 4.59
C ASP A 177 -2.67 -7.40 4.66
N VAL A 178 -2.98 -8.37 5.53
CA VAL A 178 -4.30 -9.01 5.61
C VAL A 178 -5.40 -8.02 6.03
N LEU A 179 -5.06 -7.07 6.91
CA LEU A 179 -6.04 -6.12 7.48
C LEU A 179 -6.30 -4.93 6.56
N SER A 180 -5.24 -4.29 6.04
CA SER A 180 -5.39 -3.08 5.21
C SER A 180 -5.65 -3.39 3.73
N LYS A 181 -5.45 -4.64 3.30
CA LYS A 181 -5.48 -5.07 1.88
C LYS A 181 -4.43 -4.37 1.01
N ILE A 182 -3.48 -3.67 1.61
CA ILE A 182 -2.40 -3.01 0.88
C ILE A 182 -1.30 -4.04 0.59
N TYR A 183 -0.77 -4.04 -0.63
CA TYR A 183 0.39 -4.85 -0.96
C TYR A 183 1.70 -4.09 -0.72
N ILE A 184 2.55 -4.68 0.11
CA ILE A 184 3.83 -4.13 0.55
C ILE A 184 4.91 -4.31 -0.51
N ALA A 185 4.86 -5.41 -1.24
CA ALA A 185 5.76 -5.69 -2.33
C ALA A 185 5.08 -6.54 -3.39
N SER A 186 5.54 -6.42 -4.63
CA SER A 186 5.09 -7.22 -5.76
C SER A 186 6.30 -7.59 -6.64
N ASP A 187 6.10 -8.52 -7.56
CA ASP A 187 7.07 -8.78 -8.62
C ASP A 187 7.15 -7.61 -9.60
N THR A 188 8.27 -7.53 -10.34
CA THR A 188 8.55 -6.40 -11.26
C THR A 188 7.66 -6.35 -12.50
N ARG A 189 6.76 -7.33 -12.70
CA ARG A 189 5.82 -7.33 -13.82
C ARG A 189 4.74 -6.26 -13.58
N PRO A 190 4.17 -5.66 -14.62
CA PRO A 190 3.12 -4.65 -14.44
C PRO A 190 1.96 -5.22 -13.63
N VAL A 191 1.40 -4.36 -12.76
CA VAL A 191 0.22 -4.71 -11.95
C VAL A 191 -0.99 -4.74 -12.87
N ASP A 192 -1.68 -5.87 -12.89
CA ASP A 192 -2.98 -6.03 -13.52
C ASP A 192 -4.05 -5.84 -12.45
N MET A 193 -4.91 -4.85 -12.67
CA MET A 193 -5.97 -4.48 -11.73
C MET A 193 -6.94 -5.64 -11.51
N ALA A 194 -7.27 -6.40 -12.56
CA ALA A 194 -8.16 -7.56 -12.42
C ALA A 194 -7.53 -8.64 -11.53
N CYS A 195 -6.22 -8.87 -11.66
CA CYS A 195 -5.50 -9.80 -10.80
C CYS A 195 -5.46 -9.32 -9.35
N TYR A 196 -5.31 -8.01 -9.13
CA TYR A 196 -5.33 -7.40 -7.81
C TYR A 196 -6.68 -7.60 -7.10
N GLU A 197 -7.78 -7.30 -7.78
CA GLU A 197 -9.14 -7.47 -7.27
C GLU A 197 -9.41 -8.93 -6.89
N MET A 198 -9.09 -9.88 -7.79
CA MET A 198 -9.22 -11.30 -7.50
C MET A 198 -8.41 -11.74 -6.28
N CYS A 199 -7.19 -11.23 -6.10
CA CYS A 199 -6.36 -11.56 -4.95
C CYS A 199 -6.92 -10.97 -3.65
N SER A 200 -7.40 -9.72 -3.68
CA SER A 200 -7.99 -9.05 -2.52
C SER A 200 -9.24 -9.78 -2.03
N ASP A 201 -10.17 -10.08 -2.95
CA ASP A 201 -11.41 -10.80 -2.63
C ASP A 201 -11.11 -12.21 -2.11
N TYR A 202 -10.07 -12.85 -2.64
CA TYR A 202 -9.67 -14.18 -2.17
C TYR A 202 -9.16 -14.16 -0.72
N ILE A 203 -8.45 -13.09 -0.30
CA ILE A 203 -8.04 -12.93 1.10
C ILE A 203 -9.28 -12.83 1.99
N ASP A 204 -10.30 -12.07 1.61
CA ASP A 204 -11.55 -11.95 2.38
C ASP A 204 -12.24 -13.29 2.55
N VAL A 205 -12.37 -14.07 1.47
CA VAL A 205 -12.95 -15.42 1.53
C VAL A 205 -12.18 -16.32 2.50
N ILE A 206 -10.85 -16.27 2.50
CA ILE A 206 -10.04 -17.10 3.41
C ILE A 206 -10.17 -16.62 4.86
N VAL A 207 -10.18 -15.32 5.11
CA VAL A 207 -10.38 -14.77 6.46
C VAL A 207 -11.76 -15.15 6.98
N ASP A 208 -12.82 -14.95 6.21
CA ASP A 208 -14.20 -15.27 6.59
C ASP A 208 -14.39 -16.77 6.87
N ILE A 209 -13.84 -17.64 6.01
CA ILE A 209 -13.87 -19.10 6.21
C ILE A 209 -13.08 -19.47 7.47
N SER A 210 -11.91 -18.86 7.66
CA SER A 210 -11.08 -19.12 8.82
C SER A 210 -11.81 -18.71 10.09
N GLU A 211 -12.39 -17.51 10.17
CA GLU A 211 -13.19 -17.06 11.31
C GLU A 211 -14.37 -17.98 11.60
N LEU A 212 -15.09 -18.42 10.55
CA LEU A 212 -16.25 -19.29 10.71
C LEU A 212 -15.88 -20.66 11.30
N TYR A 213 -14.74 -21.24 10.89
CA TYR A 213 -14.35 -22.61 11.26
C TYR A 213 -13.28 -22.70 12.37
N SER A 214 -12.64 -21.59 12.73
CA SER A 214 -11.59 -21.53 13.76
C SER A 214 -12.14 -21.50 15.18
N TRP A 215 -13.46 -21.59 15.36
CA TRP A 215 -14.04 -21.78 16.68
C TRP A 215 -13.60 -23.12 17.28
N ASP A 216 -12.81 -23.03 18.35
CA ASP A 216 -12.43 -24.16 19.21
C ASP A 216 -13.68 -24.74 19.92
N HIS A 217 -14.36 -25.64 19.22
CA HIS A 217 -15.55 -26.30 19.73
C HIS A 217 -15.13 -27.34 20.79
N PRO A 218 -15.75 -27.38 21.99
CA PRO A 218 -15.32 -28.23 23.11
C PRO A 218 -15.29 -29.74 22.82
N VAL A 219 -15.95 -30.17 21.74
CA VAL A 219 -16.00 -31.57 21.27
C VAL A 219 -14.99 -31.86 20.15
N ARG A 220 -14.50 -30.84 19.43
CA ARG A 220 -13.52 -31.02 18.36
C ARG A 220 -12.14 -31.16 18.99
N LYS A 221 -11.47 -32.27 18.69
CA LYS A 221 -10.05 -32.46 19.02
C LYS A 221 -9.24 -32.29 17.75
N ARG A 222 -8.14 -31.53 17.85
CA ARG A 222 -7.18 -31.38 16.74
C ARG A 222 -6.65 -32.75 16.34
N LEU A 223 -6.63 -33.02 15.04
CA LEU A 223 -6.18 -34.29 14.49
C LEU A 223 -4.67 -34.22 14.25
N GLY A 224 -3.87 -34.49 15.28
CA GLY A 224 -2.41 -34.45 15.21
C GLY A 224 -1.82 -33.04 15.18
N ASP A 225 -0.55 -32.96 14.78
CA ASP A 225 0.16 -31.69 14.61
C ASP A 225 -0.37 -30.98 13.36
N GLN A 226 -0.87 -29.76 13.57
CA GLN A 226 -1.37 -28.91 12.49
C GLN A 226 -0.31 -27.85 12.16
N ILE A 227 -0.19 -27.55 10.86
CA ILE A 227 0.54 -26.39 10.38
C ILE A 227 -0.18 -25.16 10.95
N GLN A 228 0.56 -24.23 11.55
CA GLN A 228 -0.03 -23.05 12.19
C GLN A 228 -0.45 -22.02 11.14
N GLU A 229 0.29 -21.95 10.06
CA GLU A 229 0.11 -21.02 8.96
C GLU A 229 -1.06 -21.42 8.06
N ALA A 230 -1.89 -20.45 7.70
CA ALA A 230 -2.96 -20.66 6.73
C ALA A 230 -2.37 -20.86 5.32
N GLU A 231 -2.74 -21.95 4.67
CA GLU A 231 -2.38 -22.26 3.28
C GLU A 231 -3.65 -22.59 2.51
N SER A 232 -3.82 -21.99 1.33
CA SER A 232 -4.99 -22.23 0.49
C SER A 232 -4.65 -22.21 -1.00
N HIS A 233 -5.37 -23.05 -1.74
CA HIS A 233 -5.22 -23.19 -3.19
C HIS A 233 -6.61 -23.24 -3.81
N VAL A 234 -6.91 -22.31 -4.73
CA VAL A 234 -8.13 -22.36 -5.54
C VAL A 234 -7.76 -22.49 -7.01
N VAL A 235 -8.51 -23.33 -7.74
CA VAL A 235 -8.36 -23.51 -9.18
C VAL A 235 -9.64 -23.04 -9.84
N LEU A 236 -9.51 -22.03 -10.69
CA LEU A 236 -10.59 -21.45 -11.46
C LEU A 236 -10.92 -22.32 -12.68
N HIS A 237 -12.07 -22.05 -13.31
CA HIS A 237 -12.53 -22.82 -14.47
C HIS A 237 -11.56 -22.76 -15.67
N ASP A 238 -10.89 -21.63 -15.85
CA ASP A 238 -9.89 -21.41 -16.89
C ASP A 238 -8.54 -22.11 -16.61
N GLN A 239 -8.47 -22.93 -15.56
CA GLN A 239 -7.28 -23.63 -15.08
C GLN A 239 -6.21 -22.71 -14.47
N THR A 240 -6.55 -21.45 -14.19
CA THR A 240 -5.73 -20.56 -13.38
C THR A 240 -5.79 -21.00 -11.91
N MET A 241 -4.64 -21.09 -11.26
CA MET A 241 -4.55 -21.37 -9.83
C MET A 241 -4.18 -20.11 -9.07
N ILE A 242 -4.92 -19.80 -8.00
CA ILE A 242 -4.53 -18.79 -7.02
C ILE A 242 -4.01 -19.53 -5.80
N HIS A 243 -2.77 -19.21 -5.42
CA HIS A 243 -2.08 -19.72 -4.25
C HIS A 243 -2.05 -18.64 -3.18
N LEU A 244 -2.44 -19.00 -1.96
CA LEU A 244 -2.38 -18.13 -0.79
C LEU A 244 -1.61 -18.84 0.32
N MET A 245 -0.65 -18.13 0.90
CA MET A 245 0.12 -18.62 2.04
C MET A 245 0.40 -17.51 3.04
N GLU A 246 0.05 -17.75 4.29
CA GLU A 246 0.41 -16.87 5.40
C GLU A 246 1.92 -16.86 5.59
N MET A 247 2.52 -15.68 5.57
CA MET A 247 3.97 -15.48 5.76
C MET A 247 4.28 -15.12 7.21
N ASN A 248 3.47 -14.24 7.80
CA ASN A 248 3.54 -13.82 9.20
C ASN A 248 2.14 -13.40 9.65
N LYS A 249 1.96 -13.09 10.94
CA LYS A 249 0.66 -12.68 11.54
C LYS A 249 -0.07 -11.56 10.79
N TYR A 250 0.67 -10.68 10.12
CA TYR A 250 0.13 -9.55 9.35
C TYR A 250 0.19 -9.78 7.84
N LEU A 251 1.11 -10.62 7.37
CA LEU A 251 1.46 -10.72 5.95
C LEU A 251 1.02 -12.02 5.32
N CYS A 252 0.46 -11.89 4.12
CA CYS A 252 0.01 -13.00 3.30
C CYS A 252 0.59 -12.88 1.89
N LEU A 253 1.17 -13.96 1.39
CA LEU A 253 1.60 -14.06 0.00
C LEU A 253 0.44 -14.60 -0.82
N VAL A 254 0.06 -13.86 -1.87
CA VAL A 254 -0.93 -14.31 -2.85
C VAL A 254 -0.28 -14.33 -4.22
N SER A 255 -0.33 -15.48 -4.89
CA SER A 255 0.27 -15.69 -6.21
C SER A 255 -0.74 -16.25 -7.20
N VAL A 256 -0.69 -15.74 -8.43
CA VAL A 256 -1.53 -16.21 -9.55
C VAL A 256 -0.67 -17.04 -10.50
N ILE A 257 -1.16 -18.22 -10.87
CA ILE A 257 -0.45 -19.21 -11.69
C ILE A 257 -1.34 -19.61 -12.86
N ARG A 258 -1.04 -19.11 -14.07
CA ARG A 258 -1.68 -19.54 -15.32
C ARG A 258 -0.94 -20.73 -15.93
N ASN A 259 -0.89 -21.84 -15.19
CA ASN A 259 -0.34 -23.08 -15.71
C ASN A 259 -1.16 -24.29 -15.20
N PRO A 260 -1.79 -25.07 -16.10
CA PRO A 260 -2.58 -26.22 -15.70
C PRO A 260 -1.76 -27.33 -15.02
N GLU A 261 -0.46 -27.43 -15.31
CA GLU A 261 0.45 -28.39 -14.66
C GLU A 261 0.86 -27.98 -13.23
N ALA A 262 0.52 -26.75 -12.80
CA ALA A 262 0.87 -26.28 -11.46
C ALA A 262 0.25 -27.16 -10.36
N LYS A 263 -0.91 -27.77 -10.63
CA LYS A 263 -1.58 -28.70 -9.71
C LYS A 263 -0.76 -29.92 -9.35
N ASP A 264 0.04 -30.42 -10.28
CA ASP A 264 0.85 -31.61 -10.05
C ASP A 264 2.17 -31.28 -9.32
N LYS A 265 2.56 -30.00 -9.30
CA LYS A 265 3.81 -29.50 -8.70
C LYS A 265 3.60 -28.74 -7.38
N ARG A 266 2.42 -28.86 -6.76
CA ARG A 266 2.06 -28.17 -5.50
C ARG A 266 3.14 -28.31 -4.42
N GLY A 267 3.60 -29.51 -4.14
CA GLY A 267 4.62 -29.73 -3.10
C GLY A 267 5.95 -28.99 -3.34
N LEU A 268 6.33 -28.73 -4.61
CA LEU A 268 7.52 -27.92 -4.92
C LEU A 268 7.24 -26.43 -4.71
N ILE A 269 6.04 -25.97 -5.07
CA ILE A 269 5.60 -24.60 -4.85
C ILE A 269 5.58 -24.29 -3.35
N ASP A 270 4.97 -25.16 -2.55
CA ASP A 270 4.85 -24.97 -1.10
C ASP A 270 6.24 -24.97 -0.44
N MET A 271 7.14 -25.85 -0.87
CA MET A 271 8.53 -25.88 -0.38
C MET A 271 9.27 -24.57 -0.69
N ASN A 272 9.13 -24.05 -1.91
CA ASN A 272 9.75 -22.78 -2.30
C ASN A 272 9.15 -21.60 -1.52
N CYS A 273 7.82 -21.57 -1.32
CA CYS A 273 7.15 -20.53 -0.55
C CYS A 273 7.55 -20.55 0.93
N ARG A 274 7.76 -21.74 1.54
CA ARG A 274 8.31 -21.85 2.91
C ARG A 274 9.74 -21.34 3.00
N THR A 275 10.57 -21.66 2.02
CA THR A 275 11.95 -21.14 1.96
C THR A 275 11.95 -19.60 1.85
N PHE A 276 11.00 -19.05 1.09
CA PHE A 276 10.79 -17.60 1.00
C PHE A 276 10.30 -17.01 2.33
N GLN A 277 9.38 -17.68 3.03
CA GLN A 277 8.90 -17.27 4.35
C GLN A 277 10.05 -17.14 5.36
N ASP A 278 10.94 -18.13 5.41
CA ASP A 278 12.12 -18.11 6.28
C ASP A 278 13.06 -16.94 5.93
N ALA A 279 13.32 -16.71 4.64
CA ALA A 279 14.14 -15.61 4.15
C ALA A 279 13.53 -14.24 4.48
N LEU A 280 12.21 -14.11 4.35
CA LEU A 280 11.46 -12.89 4.65
C LEU A 280 11.51 -12.57 6.15
N ASN A 281 11.36 -13.57 7.01
CA ASN A 281 11.54 -13.41 8.46
C ASN A 281 12.97 -12.99 8.84
N GLU A 282 13.99 -13.50 8.14
CA GLU A 282 15.38 -13.09 8.35
C GLU A 282 15.61 -11.63 7.94
N VAL A 283 15.09 -11.20 6.78
CA VAL A 283 15.19 -9.81 6.32
C VAL A 283 14.56 -8.85 7.33
N PHE A 284 13.38 -9.18 7.86
CA PHE A 284 12.72 -8.33 8.85
C PHE A 284 13.43 -8.30 10.19
N SER A 285 14.04 -9.41 10.62
CA SER A 285 14.85 -9.42 11.84
C SER A 285 16.04 -8.46 11.77
N ARG A 286 16.68 -8.33 10.60
CA ARG A 286 17.85 -7.46 10.38
C ARG A 286 17.48 -5.99 10.18
N SER A 287 16.43 -5.72 9.40
CA SER A 287 15.97 -4.34 9.11
C SER A 287 15.54 -3.59 10.38
N TRP A 288 14.98 -4.30 11.38
CA TRP A 288 14.57 -3.71 12.66
C TRP A 288 15.74 -3.46 13.63
N GLU A 289 16.83 -4.21 13.51
CA GLU A 289 18.06 -3.96 14.28
C GLU A 289 18.76 -2.66 13.86
N GLU A 290 18.70 -2.29 12.58
CA GLU A 290 19.26 -1.02 12.09
C GLU A 290 18.47 0.20 12.58
N GLY A 291 17.13 0.13 12.60
CA GLY A 291 16.26 1.20 13.13
C GLY A 291 16.43 1.44 14.64
N SER A 292 16.66 0.38 15.41
CA SER A 292 16.94 0.49 16.85
C SER A 292 18.40 0.86 17.17
N GLY A 293 19.34 0.57 16.25
CA GLY A 293 20.73 1.03 16.30
C GLY A 293 20.88 2.54 16.13
N ALA A 294 20.16 3.13 15.15
CA ALA A 294 20.20 4.58 14.89
C ALA A 294 19.64 5.43 16.06
N GLN A 295 18.64 4.92 16.79
CA GLN A 295 18.14 5.56 18.02
C GLN A 295 19.11 5.43 19.22
N ARG A 296 19.97 4.40 19.25
CA ARG A 296 21.00 4.25 20.29
C ARG A 296 22.24 5.11 20.06
N GLU A 297 22.64 5.32 18.80
CA GLU A 297 23.79 6.17 18.46
C GLU A 297 23.48 7.67 18.66
N SER A 298 22.26 8.12 18.33
CA SER A 298 21.82 9.50 18.63
C SER A 298 21.69 9.78 20.14
N ALA A 299 21.34 8.78 20.95
CA ALA A 299 21.31 8.91 22.41
C ALA A 299 22.70 8.89 23.08
N THR A 300 23.74 8.39 22.40
CA THR A 300 25.11 8.35 22.92
C THR A 300 25.98 9.52 22.44
N ALA A 301 25.62 10.20 21.36
CA ALA A 301 26.29 11.42 20.91
C ALA A 301 25.91 12.68 21.74
N ASN A 302 24.85 12.62 22.55
CA ASN A 302 24.37 13.71 23.41
C ASN A 302 24.76 13.56 24.90
N LYS A 303 25.88 12.88 25.19
CA LYS A 303 26.48 12.82 26.55
C LYS A 303 27.91 13.31 26.56
#